data_AF-A0A813D6B8-F1
#
_entry.id   AF-A0A813D6B8-F1
#
_cell.length_a   1.000
_cell.length_b   1.000
_cell.length_c   1.000
_cell.angle_alpha   90.00
_cell.angle_beta   90.00
_cell.angle_gamma   90.00
#
_symmetry.space_group_name_H-M   'P 1'
#
loop_
_entity.id
_entity.type
_entity.pdbx_description
1 polymer ?
#
loop_
_entity_poly.entity_id
_entity_poly.type
_entity_poly.pdbx_seq_one_letter_code
_entity_poly.pdbx_strand_id
1 'polypeptide(L)'
;MGTTTYYPVCFNVSSVTASHIIAFEPIIEPAFMQPQVHHFAVIASTKSSDCFGLGDALIWAWAAGVPGLAFPAEAGLLVGGNNPESFQSILVAIHYDSPDRLSLLDNSGIRIFKSKTLSRQQRSCHATG
;
A
#
# COMPACT_ATOMS: atom_id res chain seq x y z
N MET A 1 6.11 -16.14 -24.05
CA MET A 1 6.60 -15.85 -22.69
C MET A 1 6.04 -14.49 -22.33
N GLY A 2 5.03 -14.45 -21.45
CA GLY A 2 4.39 -13.20 -21.04
C GLY A 2 5.39 -12.31 -20.30
N THR A 3 5.35 -11.00 -20.54
CA THR A 3 6.24 -10.05 -19.90
C THR A 3 5.58 -9.50 -18.64
N THR A 4 6.16 -9.81 -17.49
CA THR A 4 5.82 -9.20 -16.20
C THR A 4 6.53 -7.86 -16.06
N THR A 5 5.80 -6.80 -15.70
CA THR A 5 6.39 -5.47 -15.46
C THR A 5 6.02 -4.98 -14.07
N TYR A 6 6.98 -4.39 -13.36
CA TYR A 6 6.74 -3.69 -12.11
C TYR A 6 6.86 -2.19 -12.33
N TYR A 7 5.84 -1.44 -11.93
CA TYR A 7 5.82 0.02 -11.99
C TYR A 7 5.79 0.59 -10.57
N PRO A 8 6.93 1.08 -10.04
CA PRO A 8 6.98 1.67 -8.72
C PRO A 8 6.63 3.16 -8.74
N VAL A 9 5.75 3.57 -7.83
CA VAL A 9 5.41 4.97 -7.57
C VAL A 9 5.74 5.30 -6.13
N CYS A 10 6.49 6.36 -5.89
CA CYS A 10 6.83 6.80 -4.53
C CYS A 10 6.04 8.04 -4.12
N PHE A 11 5.62 8.03 -2.86
CA PHE A 11 4.97 9.13 -2.17
C PHE A 11 5.79 9.49 -0.93
N ASN A 12 6.25 10.74 -0.87
CA ASN A 12 6.79 11.30 0.36
C ASN A 12 5.61 11.79 1.23
N VAL A 13 5.55 11.31 2.47
CA VAL A 13 4.48 11.60 3.42
C VAL A 13 4.97 12.35 4.65
N SER A 14 6.20 12.87 4.64
CA SER A 14 6.79 13.51 5.82
C SER A 14 6.14 14.83 6.20
N SER A 15 5.60 15.57 5.22
CA SER A 15 4.87 16.81 5.45
C SER A 15 3.42 16.59 5.91
N VAL A 16 2.94 15.35 5.89
CA VAL A 16 1.58 15.02 6.29
C VAL A 16 1.47 15.00 7.82
N THR A 17 0.36 15.49 8.36
CA THR A 17 0.09 15.40 9.80
C THR A 17 0.11 13.94 10.28
N ALA A 18 0.79 13.70 11.41
CA ALA A 18 0.87 12.40 12.05
C ALA A 18 -0.53 11.75 12.16
N SER A 19 -0.66 10.55 11.62
CA SER A 19 -1.90 9.76 11.60
C SER A 19 -1.59 8.27 11.45
N HIS A 20 -2.61 7.44 11.63
CA HIS A 20 -2.51 6.00 11.47
C HIS A 20 -3.22 5.57 10.20
N ILE A 21 -2.55 4.80 9.34
CA ILE A 21 -3.23 4.06 8.27
C ILE A 21 -4.04 2.95 8.93
N ILE A 22 -5.31 2.88 8.58
CA ILE A 22 -6.29 1.95 9.16
C ILE A 22 -6.92 1.03 8.11
N ALA A 23 -6.81 1.34 6.83
CA ALA A 23 -7.26 0.46 5.76
C ALA A 23 -6.59 0.78 4.42
N PHE A 24 -6.62 -0.22 3.53
CA PHE A 24 -6.19 -0.15 2.14
C PHE A 24 -7.28 -0.72 1.24
N GLU A 25 -7.55 -0.09 0.10
CA GLU A 25 -8.37 -0.64 -0.96
C GLU A 25 -7.61 -0.61 -2.30
N PRO A 26 -7.67 -1.68 -3.10
CA PRO A 26 -7.23 -1.62 -4.50
C PRO A 26 -8.21 -0.76 -5.29
N ILE A 27 -7.70 0.04 -6.22
CA ILE A 27 -8.48 0.70 -7.26
C ILE A 27 -7.95 0.19 -8.58
N ILE A 28 -8.76 -0.55 -9.33
CA ILE A 28 -8.39 -1.01 -10.67
C ILE A 28 -9.21 -0.25 -11.69
N GLU A 29 -8.57 0.72 -12.34
CA GLU A 29 -9.23 1.64 -13.25
C GLU A 29 -8.35 1.99 -14.45
N PRO A 30 -8.94 2.07 -15.66
CA PRO A 30 -10.32 1.71 -15.99
C PRO A 30 -10.57 0.18 -15.93
N ALA A 31 -11.83 -0.25 -15.95
CA ALA A 31 -12.22 -1.66 -15.73
C ALA A 31 -11.51 -2.67 -16.67
N PHE A 32 -11.05 -2.25 -17.84
CA PHE A 32 -10.27 -3.12 -18.74
C PHE A 32 -8.86 -3.48 -18.21
N MET A 33 -8.39 -2.82 -17.14
CA MET A 33 -7.11 -3.11 -16.49
C MET A 33 -7.18 -4.28 -15.50
N GLN A 34 -8.39 -4.75 -15.14
CA GLN A 34 -8.62 -5.92 -14.27
C GLN A 34 -7.80 -7.17 -14.64
N PRO A 35 -7.69 -7.59 -15.93
CA PRO A 35 -6.84 -8.72 -16.31
C PRO A 35 -5.33 -8.40 -16.32
N GLN A 36 -4.94 -7.12 -16.27
CA GLN A 36 -3.55 -6.69 -16.42
C GLN A 36 -2.88 -6.45 -15.06
N VAL A 37 -3.57 -5.82 -14.12
CA VAL A 37 -3.03 -5.54 -12.78
C VAL A 37 -3.14 -6.80 -11.92
N HIS A 38 -2.01 -7.45 -11.69
CA HIS A 38 -1.97 -8.73 -10.99
C HIS A 38 -1.73 -8.58 -9.49
N HIS A 39 -0.83 -7.66 -9.10
CA HIS A 39 -0.55 -7.39 -7.67
C HIS A 39 -0.28 -5.91 -7.39
N PHE A 40 -0.53 -5.52 -6.13
CA PHE A 40 0.09 -4.34 -5.52
C PHE A 40 0.98 -4.79 -4.35
N ALA A 41 2.16 -4.19 -4.23
CA ALA A 41 2.98 -4.25 -3.03
C ALA A 41 3.21 -2.84 -2.50
N VAL A 42 2.88 -2.61 -1.23
CA VAL A 42 3.04 -1.32 -0.56
C VAL A 42 4.12 -1.45 0.49
N ILE A 43 5.18 -0.69 0.29
CA ILE A 43 6.38 -0.69 1.11
C ILE A 43 6.51 0.69 1.74
N ALA A 44 6.87 0.77 3.02
CA ALA A 44 7.02 2.04 3.72
C ALA A 44 8.33 2.13 4.50
N SER A 45 8.91 3.33 4.51
CA SER A 45 10.16 3.64 5.20
C SER A 45 9.98 4.74 6.22
N THR A 46 10.75 4.71 7.31
CA THR A 46 10.83 5.82 8.27
C THR A 46 11.73 6.95 7.76
N LYS A 47 12.34 6.83 6.57
CA LYS A 47 13.12 7.88 5.93
C LYS A 47 12.38 8.47 4.74
N SER A 48 12.29 9.80 4.69
CA SER A 48 11.57 10.51 3.62
C SER A 48 12.23 10.41 2.24
N SER A 49 13.51 10.04 2.19
CA SER A 49 14.29 9.84 0.95
C SER A 49 14.22 8.42 0.40
N ASP A 50 13.77 7.46 1.20
CA ASP A 50 13.90 6.05 0.88
C ASP A 50 12.64 5.62 0.14
N CYS A 51 12.72 5.73 -1.18
CA CYS A 51 11.68 5.33 -2.12
C CYS A 51 12.03 4.02 -2.85
N PHE A 52 13.26 3.52 -2.74
CA PHE A 52 13.78 2.40 -3.54
C PHE A 52 14.82 1.56 -2.78
N GLY A 53 14.61 1.36 -1.47
CA GLY A 53 15.58 0.73 -0.58
C GLY A 53 15.26 -0.73 -0.20
N LEU A 54 16.29 -1.48 0.16
CA LEU A 54 16.18 -2.70 0.97
C LEU A 54 16.35 -2.28 2.44
N GLY A 55 15.34 -2.52 3.29
CA GLY A 55 15.29 -2.05 4.68
C GLY A 55 13.92 -1.50 5.13
N ASP A 56 12.96 -1.46 4.21
CA ASP A 56 11.61 -0.94 4.41
C ASP A 56 10.62 -2.05 4.83
N ALA A 57 9.49 -1.67 5.42
CA ALA A 57 8.44 -2.61 5.83
C ALA A 57 7.43 -2.83 4.69
N LEU A 58 7.17 -4.09 4.33
CA LEU A 58 5.98 -4.43 3.53
C LEU A 58 4.75 -4.23 4.42
N ILE A 59 3.99 -3.19 4.16
CA ILE A 59 2.86 -2.78 5.00
C ILE A 59 1.50 -3.23 4.46
N TRP A 60 1.41 -3.52 3.16
CA TRP A 60 0.25 -4.14 2.55
C TRP A 60 0.63 -4.81 1.23
N ALA A 61 -0.06 -5.90 0.90
CA ALA A 61 0.03 -6.56 -0.38
C ALA A 61 -1.37 -6.95 -0.83
N TRP A 62 -1.58 -6.93 -2.14
CA TRP A 62 -2.85 -7.28 -2.76
C TRP A 62 -2.61 -8.12 -4.00
N ALA A 63 -3.53 -9.06 -4.26
CA ALA A 63 -3.59 -9.84 -5.48
C ALA A 63 -5.00 -9.78 -6.07
N ALA A 64 -5.11 -9.95 -7.38
CA ALA A 64 -6.38 -9.93 -8.10
C ALA A 64 -7.44 -10.82 -7.43
N GLY A 65 -8.65 -10.26 -7.24
CA GLY A 65 -9.77 -10.94 -6.59
C GLY A 65 -9.82 -10.85 -5.06
N VAL A 66 -8.79 -10.34 -4.40
CA VAL A 66 -8.80 -10.11 -2.95
C VAL A 66 -9.50 -8.77 -2.64
N PRO A 67 -10.31 -8.65 -1.57
CA PRO A 67 -10.84 -7.35 -1.15
C PRO A 67 -9.75 -6.44 -0.55
N GLY A 68 -10.12 -5.21 -0.22
CA GLY A 68 -9.29 -4.35 0.62
C GLY A 68 -9.04 -4.93 2.01
N LEU A 69 -8.08 -4.35 2.74
CA LEU A 69 -7.76 -4.70 4.11
C LEU A 69 -8.17 -3.55 5.04
N ALA A 70 -8.95 -3.86 6.08
CA ALA A 70 -9.19 -2.96 7.20
C ALA A 70 -8.54 -3.54 8.46
N PHE A 71 -7.82 -2.71 9.21
CA PHE A 71 -7.23 -3.10 10.48
C PHE A 71 -8.29 -3.14 11.60
N PRO A 72 -8.04 -3.93 12.66
CA PRO A 72 -8.79 -3.80 13.92
C PRO A 72 -8.79 -2.35 14.41
N ALA A 73 -9.83 -1.95 15.14
CA ALA A 73 -10.04 -0.57 15.55
C ALA A 73 -8.90 0.00 16.43
N GLU A 74 -8.20 -0.89 17.14
CA GLU A 74 -7.06 -0.61 18.01
C GLU A 74 -5.71 -0.57 17.28
N ALA A 75 -5.66 -0.91 15.99
CA ALA A 75 -4.43 -1.07 15.24
C ALA A 75 -4.34 -0.07 14.07
N GLY A 76 -3.12 0.35 13.78
CA GLY A 76 -2.82 1.16 12.61
C GLY A 76 -1.34 1.45 12.48
N LEU A 77 -0.93 1.81 11.27
CA LEU A 77 0.47 2.09 10.95
C LEU A 77 0.71 3.59 11.02
N LEU A 78 1.62 4.03 11.89
CA LEU A 78 1.91 5.45 12.09
C LEU A 78 2.67 6.02 10.88
N VAL A 79 2.20 7.15 10.35
CA VAL A 79 2.77 7.85 9.19
C VAL A 79 2.78 9.36 9.42
N GLY A 80 3.84 10.00 8.92
CA GLY A 80 4.02 11.44 8.88
C GLY A 80 4.33 12.05 10.24
N GLY A 81 4.43 13.39 10.27
CA GLY A 81 4.92 14.11 11.44
C GLY A 81 6.38 13.78 11.78
N ASN A 82 6.80 14.14 12.99
CA ASN A 82 8.22 14.11 13.39
C ASN A 82 8.58 12.92 14.29
N ASN A 83 7.72 11.91 14.40
CA ASN A 83 8.02 10.74 15.24
C ASN A 83 9.05 9.85 14.51
N PRO A 84 10.18 9.47 15.14
CA PRO A 84 11.20 8.62 14.52
C PRO A 84 10.70 7.24 14.05
N GLU A 85 9.62 6.73 14.65
CA GLU A 85 9.00 5.45 14.32
C GLU A 85 7.91 5.56 13.24
N SER A 86 7.54 6.78 12.86
CA SER A 86 6.52 7.00 11.83
C SER A 86 7.09 6.83 10.43
N PHE A 87 6.33 6.19 9.55
CA PHE A 87 6.67 6.10 8.14
C PHE A 87 6.63 7.47 7.47
N GLN A 88 7.68 7.80 6.73
CA GLN A 88 7.93 9.08 6.08
C GLN A 88 7.88 8.99 4.55
N SER A 89 7.95 7.77 4.00
CA SER A 89 7.75 7.49 2.57
C SER A 89 6.94 6.21 2.38
N ILE A 90 6.23 6.13 1.25
CA ILE A 90 5.47 4.96 0.81
C ILE A 90 5.78 4.72 -0.67
N LEU A 91 6.24 3.51 -1.01
CA LEU A 91 6.32 3.02 -2.38
C LEU A 91 5.14 2.09 -2.65
N VAL A 92 4.51 2.27 -3.80
CA VAL A 92 3.52 1.36 -4.37
C VAL A 92 4.10 0.74 -5.62
N ALA A 93 4.39 -0.56 -5.59
CA ALA A 93 4.78 -1.33 -6.76
C ALA A 93 3.54 -2.01 -7.36
N ILE A 94 3.21 -1.62 -8.59
CA ILE A 94 2.14 -2.25 -9.38
C ILE A 94 2.78 -3.32 -10.24
N HIS A 95 2.34 -4.57 -10.09
CA HIS A 95 2.76 -5.68 -10.93
C HIS A 95 1.72 -5.90 -12.02
N TYR A 96 2.13 -5.70 -13.27
CA TYR A 96 1.33 -6.04 -14.44
C TYR A 96 1.74 -7.40 -15.00
N ASP A 97 0.76 -8.26 -15.21
CA ASP A 97 0.90 -9.44 -16.06
C ASP A 97 0.28 -9.11 -17.43
N SER A 98 1.12 -8.63 -18.35
CA SER A 98 0.70 -8.18 -19.68
C SER A 98 1.28 -9.09 -20.77
N PRO A 99 0.75 -10.31 -20.92
CA PRO A 99 1.25 -11.25 -21.93
C PRO A 99 1.10 -10.70 -23.36
N ASP A 100 0.08 -9.87 -23.60
CA ASP A 100 -0.24 -9.29 -24.91
C ASP A 100 0.51 -7.99 -25.22
N ARG A 101 1.33 -7.47 -24.27
CA ARG A 101 2.19 -6.27 -24.44
C ARG A 101 1.45 -5.03 -24.96
N LEU A 102 0.19 -4.86 -24.56
CA LEU A 102 -0.61 -3.72 -24.97
C LEU A 102 -0.10 -2.43 -24.32
N SER A 103 -0.06 -1.35 -25.09
CA SER A 103 0.16 0.01 -24.55
C SER A 103 -1.17 0.59 -24.08
N LEU A 104 -1.54 0.29 -22.83
CA LEU A 104 -2.77 0.76 -22.21
C LEU A 104 -2.48 1.92 -21.26
N LEU A 105 -3.40 2.89 -21.22
CA LEU A 105 -3.39 3.91 -20.18
C LEU A 105 -4.00 3.32 -18.92
N ASP A 106 -3.22 3.30 -17.84
CA ASP A 106 -3.64 2.83 -16.53
C ASP A 106 -3.80 3.99 -15.55
N ASN A 107 -4.90 3.98 -14.79
CA ASN A 107 -5.14 4.87 -13.66
C ASN A 107 -5.39 4.08 -12.36
N SER A 108 -5.01 2.80 -12.35
CA SER A 108 -5.10 1.95 -11.17
C SER A 108 -4.15 2.41 -10.08
N GLY A 109 -4.48 2.08 -8.85
CA GLY A 109 -3.71 2.47 -7.68
C GLY A 109 -4.35 1.93 -6.41
N ILE A 110 -4.11 2.66 -5.32
CA ILE A 110 -4.57 2.25 -3.99
C ILE A 110 -5.24 3.44 -3.29
N ARG A 111 -6.28 3.14 -2.50
CA ARG A 111 -6.83 4.09 -1.53
C ARG A 111 -6.31 3.75 -0.14
N ILE A 112 -5.76 4.75 0.54
CA ILE A 112 -5.28 4.63 1.92
C ILE A 112 -6.21 5.42 2.83
N PHE A 113 -6.80 4.76 3.83
CA PHE A 113 -7.62 5.39 4.85
C PHE A 113 -6.81 5.65 6.10
N LYS A 114 -6.96 6.85 6.68
CA LYS A 114 -6.18 7.27 7.85
C LYS A 114 -7.08 7.82 8.96
N SER A 115 -6.65 7.62 10.20
CA SER A 115 -7.28 8.18 11.39
C SER A 115 -6.26 8.88 12.30
N LYS A 116 -6.67 9.96 12.95
CA LYS A 116 -5.87 10.62 14.00
C LYS A 116 -5.89 9.86 15.33
N THR A 117 -6.87 8.99 15.52
CA THR A 117 -7.11 8.25 16.78
C THR A 117 -7.42 6.79 16.50
N LEU A 118 -6.85 5.89 17.30
CA LEU A 118 -7.23 4.47 17.31
C LEU A 118 -8.22 4.22 18.44
N SER A 119 -9.24 3.39 18.19
CA SER A 119 -10.25 3.04 19.19
C SER A 119 -9.87 1.72 19.84
N ARG A 120 -9.43 1.77 21.10
CA ARG A 120 -9.08 0.58 21.88
C ARG A 120 -10.34 -0.11 22.42
N GLN A 121 -11.10 -0.80 21.57
CA GLN A 121 -12.05 -1.81 22.05
C GLN A 121 -11.32 -3.16 22.06
N GLN A 122 -10.93 -3.63 23.24
CA GLN A 122 -10.13 -4.84 23.43
C GLN A 122 -10.77 -6.05 22.71
N ARG A 123 -10.22 -6.48 21.57
CA ARG A 123 -10.41 -7.84 21.07
C ARG A 123 -9.05 -8.43 20.68
N SER A 124 -8.56 -9.28 21.56
CA SER A 124 -7.36 -10.11 21.35
C SER A 124 -7.45 -10.85 20.01
N CYS A 125 -6.54 -10.56 19.08
CA CYS A 125 -6.29 -11.39 17.91
C CYS A 125 -5.10 -12.31 18.24
N HIS A 126 -5.37 -13.61 18.36
CA HIS A 126 -4.36 -14.66 18.50
C HIS A 126 -4.06 -15.22 17.10
N ALA A 127 -2.86 -14.96 16.58
CA ALA A 127 -2.39 -15.58 15.34
C ALA A 127 -1.71 -16.90 15.69
N THR A 128 -2.29 -18.02 15.27
CA THR A 128 -1.63 -19.34 15.35
C THR A 128 -0.81 -19.57 14.09
N GLY A 129 0.48 -19.86 14.27
CA GLY A 129 1.33 -20.56 13.30
C GLY A 129 1.65 -21.96 13.81
#